data_AF-A0A6L6H1T3-F1
#
_entry.id   AF-A0A6L6H1T3-F1
#
_cell.length_a   1.000
_cell.length_b   1.000
_cell.length_c   1.000
_cell.angle_alpha   90.00
_cell.angle_beta   90.00
_cell.angle_gamma   90.00
#
_symmetry.space_group_name_H-M   'P 1'
#
loop_
_entity.id
_entity.type
_entity.pdbx_description
1 polymer ?
#
loop_
_entity_poly.entity_id
_entity_poly.type
_entity_poly.pdbx_seq_one_letter_code
_entity_poly.pdbx_strand_id
1 'polypeptide(L)'
;MALIGSLIGAFTNYIAIKMLFRPYNAVYLGKWRLPFTPGLIPKRRDELSTQLGRIVVDHLLTPETFKSRFLNEDMHTRVEAWIQQRLEKHVFQSGKSFQDWLEAAGQHDMKDRIEVKLDELVDRQYASVRSKMEGKTIRELMPESWKKEADRKVHESIEYALGRATAYFESFEGRQAIRSLVDEFLLSRGRLGNMLQSLFGESTSLIDRIQPEIIKFLQSPKTYEMVSNLANDEWEKLQNREADELLKEFDFESAIESVKQYVREKAAVERRLEASLAEIWPNGLEWAGENVTPLVTDFIFQQGEAKLEETMLKIDLQGMVKEQVDSLPLARLEELVVSISKRELKLITVLGAVLGGLIGVVQGILALVINTL
;
A
#
# COMPACT_ATOMS: atom_id res chain seq x y z
N MET A 1 5.49 -23.92 -89.58
CA MET A 1 6.06 -22.70 -88.95
C MET A 1 5.30 -22.27 -87.69
N ALA A 2 3.98 -22.09 -87.74
CA ALA A 2 3.16 -21.69 -86.56
C ALA A 2 3.29 -22.59 -85.31
N LEU A 3 3.16 -23.91 -85.44
CA LEU A 3 3.29 -24.85 -84.31
C LEU A 3 4.67 -24.79 -83.66
N ILE A 4 5.72 -24.71 -84.48
CA ILE A 4 7.11 -24.60 -84.03
C ILE A 4 7.32 -23.26 -83.32
N GLY A 5 6.81 -22.17 -83.89
CA GLY A 5 6.87 -20.85 -83.25
C GLY A 5 6.13 -20.80 -81.92
N SER A 6 4.95 -21.43 -81.82
CA SER A 6 4.18 -21.53 -80.57
C SER A 6 4.92 -22.33 -79.50
N LEU A 7 5.51 -23.46 -79.88
CA LEU A 7 6.29 -24.30 -78.97
C LEU A 7 7.55 -23.58 -78.48
N ILE A 8 8.29 -22.92 -79.37
CA ILE A 8 9.47 -22.12 -79.01
C ILE A 8 9.07 -20.96 -78.09
N GLY A 9 7.96 -20.28 -78.37
CA GLY A 9 7.45 -19.19 -77.52
C GLY A 9 7.07 -19.67 -76.11
N ALA A 10 6.33 -20.78 -76.02
CA ALA A 10 5.98 -21.40 -74.74
C ALA A 10 7.22 -21.85 -73.95
N PHE A 11 8.16 -22.52 -74.62
CA PHE A 11 9.37 -23.06 -74.02
C PHE A 11 10.32 -21.95 -73.53
N THR A 12 10.52 -20.92 -74.34
CA THR A 12 11.38 -19.78 -74.01
C THR A 12 10.82 -19.02 -72.80
N ASN A 13 9.51 -18.80 -72.76
CA ASN A 13 8.88 -18.14 -71.62
C ASN A 13 8.90 -19.00 -70.35
N TYR A 14 8.70 -20.32 -70.49
CA TYR A 14 8.84 -21.26 -69.37
C TYR A 14 10.24 -21.22 -68.77
N ILE A 15 11.29 -21.22 -69.60
CA ILE A 15 12.68 -21.07 -69.14
C ILE A 15 12.89 -19.72 -68.48
N ALA A 16 12.42 -18.63 -69.08
CA ALA A 16 12.58 -17.28 -68.51
C ALA A 16 11.96 -17.18 -67.11
N ILE A 17 10.76 -17.72 -66.91
CA ILE A 17 10.10 -17.80 -65.60
C ILE A 17 10.94 -18.65 -64.64
N LYS A 18 11.40 -19.83 -65.07
CA LYS A 18 12.24 -20.70 -64.25
C LYS A 18 13.56 -20.02 -63.84
N MET A 19 14.09 -19.17 -64.70
CA MET A 19 15.32 -18.40 -64.48
C MET A 19 15.15 -17.25 -63.45
N LEU A 20 13.93 -16.81 -63.17
CA LEU A 20 13.69 -15.84 -62.07
C LEU A 20 13.95 -16.47 -60.70
N PHE A 21 13.67 -17.77 -60.56
CA PHE A 21 13.75 -18.49 -59.28
C PHE A 21 15.02 -19.33 -59.13
N ARG A 22 15.53 -19.91 -60.23
CA ARG A 22 16.72 -20.78 -60.25
C ARG A 22 17.71 -20.34 -61.34
N PRO A 23 19.02 -20.60 -61.23
CA PRO A 23 19.72 -21.30 -60.16
C PRO A 23 19.92 -20.44 -58.90
N TYR A 24 19.98 -21.08 -57.74
CA TYR A 24 20.15 -20.40 -56.45
C TYR A 24 21.54 -19.75 -56.28
N ASN A 25 22.55 -20.30 -56.94
CA ASN A 25 23.94 -19.83 -56.91
C ASN A 25 24.39 -19.39 -58.31
N ALA A 26 25.40 -18.51 -58.37
CA ALA A 26 26.04 -18.14 -59.63
C ALA A 26 26.69 -19.37 -60.27
N VAL A 27 26.43 -19.59 -61.56
CA VAL A 27 27.02 -20.70 -62.32
C VAL A 27 28.15 -20.15 -63.19
N TYR A 28 29.30 -20.81 -63.14
CA TYR A 28 30.49 -20.42 -63.89
C TYR A 28 30.77 -21.45 -64.99
N LEU A 29 31.07 -20.97 -66.19
CA LEU A 29 31.55 -21.76 -67.32
C LEU A 29 33.01 -21.37 -67.58
N GLY A 30 33.94 -22.13 -67.00
CA GLY A 30 35.36 -21.76 -66.99
C GLY A 30 35.62 -20.46 -66.23
N LYS A 31 36.20 -19.45 -66.89
CA LYS A 31 36.44 -18.11 -66.31
C LYS A 31 35.25 -17.15 -66.45
N TRP A 32 34.18 -17.54 -67.15
CA TRP A 32 33.06 -16.66 -67.48
C TRP A 32 31.83 -17.01 -66.64
N ARG A 33 31.21 -16.00 -66.03
CA ARG A 33 29.96 -16.16 -65.28
C ARG A 33 28.79 -16.18 -66.25
N LEU A 34 27.89 -17.16 -66.12
CA LEU A 34 26.71 -17.24 -66.98
C LEU A 34 25.78 -16.04 -66.70
N PRO A 35 25.38 -15.25 -67.72
CA PRO A 35 24.43 -14.16 -67.52
C PRO A 35 23.13 -14.70 -66.93
N PHE A 36 22.46 -13.90 -66.10
CA PHE A 36 21.22 -14.29 -65.42
C PHE A 36 21.36 -15.45 -64.40
N THR A 37 22.57 -15.65 -63.82
CA THR A 37 22.79 -16.51 -62.65
C THR A 37 23.46 -15.75 -61.50
N PRO A 38 22.97 -15.86 -60.24
CA PRO A 38 21.79 -16.59 -59.80
C PRO A 38 20.50 -15.93 -60.32
N GLY A 39 19.37 -16.63 -60.15
CA GLY A 39 18.05 -16.09 -60.51
C GLY A 39 17.75 -14.75 -59.83
N LEU A 40 16.81 -13.99 -60.38
CA LEU A 40 16.51 -12.64 -59.92
C LEU A 40 16.06 -12.58 -58.45
N ILE A 41 15.23 -13.52 -58.01
CA ILE A 41 14.70 -13.56 -56.63
C ILE A 41 15.80 -13.90 -55.62
N PRO A 42 16.60 -14.97 -55.80
CA PRO A 42 17.79 -15.20 -54.96
C PRO A 42 18.74 -13.99 -54.89
N LYS A 43 18.92 -13.28 -56.02
CA LYS A 43 19.81 -12.11 -56.10
C LYS A 43 19.32 -10.90 -55.29
N ARG A 44 18.00 -10.72 -55.15
CA ARG A 44 17.37 -9.58 -54.44
C ARG A 44 16.85 -9.93 -53.04
N ARG A 45 17.26 -11.07 -52.50
CA ARG A 45 16.79 -11.56 -51.20
C ARG A 45 16.98 -10.55 -50.07
N ASP A 46 18.16 -9.96 -49.96
CA ASP A 46 18.49 -9.02 -48.88
C ASP A 46 17.63 -7.73 -48.95
N GLU A 47 17.27 -7.33 -50.18
CA GLU A 47 16.36 -6.21 -50.42
C GLU A 47 14.94 -6.57 -49.97
N LEU A 48 14.48 -7.78 -50.30
CA LEU A 48 13.17 -8.28 -49.89
C LEU A 48 13.07 -8.43 -48.36
N SER A 49 14.10 -8.97 -47.70
CA SER A 49 14.12 -9.13 -46.24
C SER A 49 14.12 -7.78 -45.52
N THR A 50 14.87 -6.81 -46.03
CA THR A 50 14.89 -5.44 -45.50
C THR A 50 13.54 -4.74 -45.64
N GLN A 51 12.90 -4.85 -46.82
CA GLN A 51 11.58 -4.26 -47.07
C GLN A 51 10.48 -4.93 -46.25
N LEU A 52 10.50 -6.26 -46.15
CA LEU A 52 9.54 -7.01 -45.34
C LEU A 52 9.68 -6.67 -43.86
N GLY A 53 10.92 -6.60 -43.35
CA GLY A 53 11.19 -6.18 -41.97
C GLY A 53 10.61 -4.81 -41.66
N ARG A 54 10.83 -3.83 -42.56
CA ARG A 54 10.26 -2.49 -42.41
C ARG A 54 8.74 -2.50 -42.36
N ILE A 55 8.08 -3.17 -43.31
CA ILE A 55 6.60 -3.24 -43.35
C ILE A 55 6.04 -3.90 -42.08
N VAL A 56 6.66 -4.97 -41.60
CA VAL A 56 6.21 -5.68 -40.39
C VAL A 56 6.35 -4.79 -39.16
N VAL A 57 7.45 -4.04 -39.03
CA VAL A 57 7.65 -3.14 -37.88
C VAL A 57 6.73 -1.92 -37.96
N ASP A 58 6.69 -1.25 -39.11
CA ASP A 58 5.94 0.01 -39.29
C ASP A 58 4.42 -0.18 -39.22
N HIS A 59 3.91 -1.40 -39.46
CA HIS A 59 2.46 -1.64 -39.57
C HIS A 59 1.89 -2.79 -38.72
N LEU A 60 2.68 -3.79 -38.33
CA LEU A 60 2.17 -4.95 -37.57
C LEU A 60 2.69 -4.99 -36.13
N LEU A 61 3.92 -4.55 -35.91
CA LEU A 61 4.59 -4.57 -34.61
C LEU A 61 4.83 -3.14 -34.12
N THR A 62 3.79 -2.30 -34.14
CA THR A 62 3.85 -0.93 -33.63
C THR A 62 3.56 -0.87 -32.12
N PRO A 63 4.05 0.15 -31.40
CA PRO A 63 3.74 0.35 -29.97
C PRO A 63 2.25 0.34 -29.66
N GLU A 64 1.42 0.93 -30.51
CA GLU A 64 -0.03 1.00 -30.36
C GLU A 64 -0.67 -0.38 -30.51
N THR A 65 -0.15 -1.21 -31.43
CA THR A 65 -0.61 -2.58 -31.61
C THR A 65 -0.28 -3.43 -30.38
N PHE A 66 0.91 -3.26 -29.81
CA PHE A 66 1.28 -3.92 -28.55
C PHE A 66 0.42 -3.45 -27.37
N LYS A 67 0.27 -2.13 -27.20
CA LYS A 67 -0.55 -1.55 -26.13
C LYS A 67 -2.00 -2.07 -26.20
N SER A 68 -2.65 -1.97 -27.35
CA SER A 68 -4.03 -2.43 -27.51
C SER A 68 -4.22 -3.95 -27.32
N ARG A 69 -3.19 -4.76 -27.54
CA ARG A 69 -3.24 -6.23 -27.38
C ARG A 69 -2.85 -6.72 -25.99
N PHE A 70 -1.89 -6.08 -25.32
CA PHE A 70 -1.32 -6.53 -24.05
C PHE A 70 -1.71 -5.65 -22.85
N LEU A 71 -2.05 -4.39 -23.07
CA LEU A 71 -2.45 -3.42 -22.05
C LEU A 71 -3.92 -3.02 -22.28
N ASN A 72 -4.80 -4.01 -22.29
CA ASN A 72 -6.25 -3.83 -22.41
C ASN A 72 -6.96 -4.32 -21.15
N GLU A 73 -8.23 -3.94 -21.03
CA GLU A 73 -9.12 -4.30 -19.91
C GLU A 73 -9.17 -5.81 -19.66
N ASP A 74 -9.25 -6.64 -20.73
CA ASP A 74 -9.27 -8.10 -20.56
C ASP A 74 -7.98 -8.62 -19.92
N MET A 75 -6.83 -8.04 -20.25
CA MET A 75 -5.57 -8.40 -19.63
C MET A 75 -5.48 -7.87 -18.21
N HIS A 76 -6.03 -6.68 -17.95
CA HIS A 76 -6.12 -6.11 -16.60
C HIS A 76 -6.87 -7.07 -15.66
N THR A 77 -8.07 -7.52 -16.03
CA THR A 77 -8.83 -8.50 -15.22
C THR A 77 -8.08 -9.83 -15.06
N ARG A 78 -7.35 -10.30 -16.09
CA ARG A 78 -6.55 -11.52 -15.99
C ARG A 78 -5.38 -11.37 -15.02
N VAL A 79 -4.73 -10.21 -15.00
CA VAL A 79 -3.65 -9.91 -14.06
C VAL A 79 -4.20 -9.77 -12.64
N GLU A 80 -5.34 -9.10 -12.44
CA GLU A 80 -6.01 -9.03 -11.13
C GLU A 80 -6.31 -10.43 -10.59
N ALA A 81 -6.95 -11.28 -11.40
CA ALA A 81 -7.26 -12.65 -11.02
C ALA A 81 -5.99 -13.48 -10.71
N TRP A 82 -4.93 -13.28 -11.50
CA TRP A 82 -3.64 -13.94 -11.26
C TRP A 82 -2.99 -13.47 -9.95
N ILE A 83 -3.01 -12.17 -9.64
CA ILE A 83 -2.51 -11.60 -8.38
C ILE A 83 -3.32 -12.18 -7.21
N GLN A 84 -4.65 -12.17 -7.30
CA GLN A 84 -5.53 -12.66 -6.25
C GLN A 84 -5.29 -14.15 -5.97
N GLN A 85 -5.19 -14.98 -7.02
CA GLN A 85 -4.85 -16.40 -6.87
C GLN A 85 -3.44 -16.59 -6.27
N ARG A 86 -2.49 -15.73 -6.63
CA ARG A 86 -1.13 -15.78 -6.09
C ARG A 86 -1.11 -15.42 -4.61
N LEU A 87 -1.85 -14.37 -4.21
CA LEU A 87 -2.03 -13.94 -2.82
C LEU A 87 -2.67 -15.06 -2.00
N GLU A 88 -3.75 -15.67 -2.48
CA GLU A 88 -4.39 -16.79 -1.81
C GLU A 88 -3.39 -17.94 -1.57
N LYS A 89 -2.74 -18.42 -2.63
CA LYS A 89 -1.85 -19.58 -2.55
C LYS A 89 -0.57 -19.33 -1.76
N HIS A 90 0.03 -18.16 -1.91
CA HIS A 90 1.35 -17.88 -1.31
C HIS A 90 1.21 -17.14 0.00
N VAL A 91 0.36 -16.13 0.11
CA VAL A 91 0.29 -15.29 1.31
C VAL A 91 -0.62 -15.92 2.37
N PHE A 92 -1.81 -16.38 1.97
CA PHE A 92 -2.81 -16.88 2.94
C PHE A 92 -2.75 -18.40 3.18
N GLN A 93 -2.38 -19.22 2.20
CA GLN A 93 -2.33 -20.68 2.33
C GLN A 93 -0.95 -21.28 2.69
N SER A 94 0.14 -20.51 2.63
CA SER A 94 1.50 -21.08 2.81
C SER A 94 1.88 -21.41 4.25
N GLY A 95 1.03 -21.07 5.23
CA GLY A 95 1.30 -21.25 6.66
C GLY A 95 2.44 -20.36 7.20
N LYS A 96 3.05 -19.51 6.34
CA LYS A 96 4.08 -18.56 6.75
C LYS A 96 3.51 -17.50 7.67
N SER A 97 4.28 -17.15 8.69
CA SER A 97 3.99 -16.04 9.59
C SER A 97 4.22 -14.70 8.87
N PHE A 98 3.67 -13.62 9.41
CA PHE A 98 3.96 -12.29 8.89
C PHE A 98 5.45 -11.93 9.05
N GLN A 99 6.10 -12.43 10.12
CA GLN A 99 7.54 -12.30 10.32
C GLN A 99 8.34 -12.94 9.18
N ASP A 100 8.00 -14.16 8.76
CA ASP A 100 8.70 -14.84 7.65
C ASP A 100 8.64 -14.04 6.34
N TRP A 101 7.51 -13.35 6.11
CA TRP A 101 7.34 -12.48 4.94
C TRP A 101 8.20 -11.21 5.02
N LEU A 102 8.29 -10.61 6.20
CA LEU A 102 9.14 -9.44 6.44
C LEU A 102 10.62 -9.78 6.29
N GLU A 103 11.05 -10.91 6.85
CA GLU A 103 12.42 -11.41 6.72
C GLU A 103 12.76 -11.72 5.26
N ALA A 104 11.84 -12.35 4.51
CA ALA A 104 12.00 -12.58 3.08
C ALA A 104 12.09 -11.28 2.26
N ALA A 105 11.45 -10.21 2.72
CA ALA A 105 11.55 -8.87 2.14
C ALA A 105 12.81 -8.10 2.60
N GLY A 106 13.69 -8.72 3.39
CA GLY A 106 14.90 -8.12 3.93
C GLY A 106 14.66 -7.16 5.10
N GLN A 107 13.43 -7.11 5.63
CA GLN A 107 13.09 -6.31 6.79
C GLN A 107 13.30 -7.12 8.07
N HIS A 108 14.33 -6.75 8.83
CA HIS A 108 14.64 -7.34 10.12
C HIS A 108 14.14 -6.42 11.25
N ASP A 109 13.97 -6.98 12.44
CA ASP A 109 13.64 -6.26 13.67
C ASP A 109 12.34 -5.42 13.59
N MET A 110 11.37 -5.89 12.78
CA MET A 110 10.10 -5.16 12.62
C MET A 110 9.29 -5.13 13.92
N LYS A 111 9.46 -6.13 14.79
CA LYS A 111 8.90 -6.15 16.15
C LYS A 111 9.27 -4.88 16.90
N ASP A 112 10.56 -4.63 17.06
CA ASP A 112 11.09 -3.50 17.82
C ASP A 112 10.67 -2.16 17.18
N ARG A 113 10.67 -2.09 15.84
CA ARG A 113 10.20 -0.90 15.12
C ARG A 113 8.72 -0.59 15.37
N ILE A 114 7.87 -1.63 15.42
CA ILE A 114 6.45 -1.46 15.71
C ILE A 114 6.26 -1.05 17.18
N GLU A 115 6.98 -1.66 18.12
CA GLU A 115 6.90 -1.31 19.54
C GLU A 115 7.33 0.14 19.79
N VAL A 116 8.45 0.58 19.21
CA VAL A 116 8.89 1.99 19.29
C VAL A 116 7.86 2.93 18.67
N LYS A 117 7.28 2.58 17.52
CA LYS A 117 6.20 3.36 16.89
C LYS A 117 4.96 3.46 17.77
N LEU A 118 4.60 2.39 18.49
CA LEU A 118 3.48 2.40 19.42
C LEU A 118 3.75 3.34 20.60
N ASP A 119 4.97 3.30 21.15
CA ASP A 119 5.36 4.20 22.23
C ASP A 119 5.36 5.66 21.76
N GLU A 120 5.91 5.95 20.58
CA GLU A 120 5.88 7.28 19.96
C GLU A 120 4.45 7.79 19.75
N LEU A 121 3.51 6.90 19.41
CA LEU A 121 2.09 7.26 19.28
C LEU A 121 1.49 7.64 20.64
N VAL A 122 1.80 6.88 21.70
CA VAL A 122 1.37 7.21 23.06
C VAL A 122 1.95 8.55 23.50
N ASP A 123 3.25 8.77 23.29
CA ASP A 123 3.94 10.02 23.62
C ASP A 123 3.34 11.21 22.88
N ARG A 124 3.05 11.04 21.59
CA ARG A 124 2.41 12.09 20.78
C ARG A 124 1.00 12.40 21.27
N GLN A 125 0.22 11.40 21.65
CA GLN A 125 -1.12 11.62 22.20
C GLN A 125 -1.03 12.31 23.56
N TYR A 126 -0.12 11.89 24.43
CA TYR A 126 0.15 12.55 25.71
C TYR A 126 0.52 14.02 25.52
N ALA A 127 1.49 14.32 24.64
CA ALA A 127 1.89 15.69 24.35
C ALA A 127 0.73 16.54 23.80
N SER A 128 -0.10 15.98 22.91
CA SER A 128 -1.30 16.64 22.36
C SER A 128 -2.37 16.90 23.43
N VAL A 129 -2.54 16.00 24.39
CA VAL A 129 -3.46 16.21 25.52
C VAL A 129 -2.91 17.30 26.44
N ARG A 130 -1.62 17.22 26.79
CA ARG A 130 -0.94 18.21 27.63
C ARG A 130 -1.03 19.62 27.04
N SER A 131 -0.73 19.79 25.75
CA SER A 131 -0.80 21.10 25.09
C SER A 131 -2.22 21.67 25.02
N LYS A 132 -3.25 20.82 25.06
CA LYS A 132 -4.67 21.27 25.11
C LYS A 132 -5.12 21.62 26.52
N MET A 133 -4.39 21.20 27.54
CA MET A 133 -4.64 21.46 28.96
C MET A 133 -3.80 22.63 29.49
N GLU A 134 -2.68 22.95 28.85
CA GLU A 134 -1.87 24.13 29.16
C GLU A 134 -2.71 25.42 29.15
N GLY A 135 -2.62 26.18 30.24
CA GLY A 135 -3.33 27.46 30.41
C GLY A 135 -4.84 27.33 30.68
N LYS A 136 -5.40 26.12 30.84
CA LYS A 136 -6.81 25.93 31.21
C LYS A 136 -6.97 25.63 32.69
N THR A 137 -8.11 26.04 33.22
CA THR A 137 -8.47 25.74 34.62
C THR A 137 -9.10 24.36 34.75
N ILE A 138 -9.04 23.77 35.94
CA ILE A 138 -9.72 22.48 36.22
C ILE A 138 -11.22 22.57 35.89
N ARG A 139 -11.85 23.72 36.15
CA ARG A 139 -13.26 24.00 35.84
C ARG A 139 -13.60 23.88 34.35
N GLU A 140 -12.68 24.29 33.48
CA GLU A 140 -12.85 24.24 32.02
C GLU A 140 -12.62 22.85 31.45
N LEU A 141 -11.73 22.07 32.07
CA LEU A 141 -11.38 20.72 31.63
C LEU A 141 -12.34 19.65 32.16
N MET A 142 -13.02 19.92 33.27
CA MET A 142 -13.90 18.96 33.93
C MET A 142 -15.25 18.82 33.18
N PRO A 143 -15.65 17.60 32.78
CA PRO A 143 -16.98 17.36 32.21
C PRO A 143 -18.10 17.69 33.21
N GLU A 144 -19.26 18.14 32.73
CA GLU A 144 -20.41 18.52 33.58
C GLU A 144 -20.90 17.38 34.49
N SER A 145 -20.75 16.12 34.07
CA SER A 145 -21.07 14.96 34.91
C SER A 145 -20.16 14.85 36.13
N TRP A 146 -18.87 15.17 35.96
CA TRP A 146 -17.88 15.11 37.03
C TRP A 146 -18.04 16.29 37.99
N LYS A 147 -18.42 17.48 37.50
CA LYS A 147 -18.72 18.64 38.36
C LYS A 147 -19.81 18.30 39.38
N LYS A 148 -20.95 17.79 38.89
CA LYS A 148 -22.09 17.41 39.74
C LYS A 148 -21.72 16.34 40.76
N GLU A 149 -20.97 15.33 40.34
CA GLU A 149 -20.56 14.24 41.22
C GLU A 149 -19.54 14.69 42.27
N ALA A 150 -18.60 15.56 41.89
CA ALA A 150 -17.63 16.13 42.82
C ALA A 150 -18.30 17.04 43.85
N ASP A 151 -19.21 17.93 43.43
CA ASP A 151 -19.96 18.80 44.34
C ASP A 151 -20.77 17.96 45.35
N ARG A 152 -21.44 16.90 44.88
CA ARG A 152 -22.15 15.94 45.74
C ARG A 152 -21.21 15.27 46.74
N LYS A 153 -20.04 14.82 46.29
CA LYS A 153 -19.02 14.19 47.14
C LYS A 153 -18.42 15.13 48.18
N VAL A 154 -18.25 16.42 47.85
CA VAL A 154 -17.82 17.43 48.82
C VAL A 154 -18.84 17.56 49.94
N HIS A 155 -20.14 17.66 49.61
CA HIS A 155 -21.23 17.70 50.59
C HIS A 155 -21.27 16.45 51.48
N GLU A 156 -21.22 15.25 50.90
CA GLU A 156 -21.17 13.98 51.66
C GLU A 156 -19.94 13.92 52.58
N SER A 157 -18.80 14.45 52.13
CA SER A 157 -17.55 14.43 52.90
C SER A 157 -17.63 15.37 54.11
N ILE A 158 -18.34 16.49 54.02
CA ILE A 158 -18.58 17.40 55.15
C ILE A 158 -19.43 16.71 56.22
N GLU A 159 -20.54 16.08 55.82
CA GLU A 159 -21.40 15.32 56.75
C GLU A 159 -20.61 14.20 57.43
N TYR A 160 -19.83 13.44 56.65
CA TYR A 160 -18.98 12.38 57.17
C TYR A 160 -17.90 12.91 58.13
N ALA A 161 -17.23 14.01 57.79
CA ALA A 161 -16.18 14.61 58.60
C ALA A 161 -16.72 15.13 59.93
N LEU A 162 -17.87 15.82 59.93
CA LEU A 162 -18.52 16.31 61.15
C LEU A 162 -19.04 15.17 62.02
N GLY A 163 -19.61 14.11 61.40
CA GLY A 163 -20.02 12.90 62.11
C GLY A 163 -18.84 12.18 62.76
N ARG A 164 -17.72 12.04 62.04
CA ARG A 164 -16.47 11.45 62.56
C ARG A 164 -15.85 12.30 63.67
N ALA A 165 -15.83 13.62 63.50
CA ALA A 165 -15.35 14.54 64.53
C ALA A 165 -16.18 14.41 65.81
N THR A 166 -17.51 14.37 65.67
CA THR A 166 -18.43 14.17 66.79
C THR A 166 -18.16 12.85 67.52
N ALA A 167 -18.09 11.74 66.78
CA ALA A 167 -17.81 10.42 67.36
C ALA A 167 -16.42 10.36 68.04
N TYR A 168 -15.42 11.06 67.49
CA TYR A 168 -14.10 11.17 68.11
C TYR A 168 -14.17 11.91 69.45
N PHE A 169 -14.86 13.06 69.51
CA PHE A 169 -14.99 13.79 70.76
C PHE A 169 -15.88 13.10 71.80
N GLU A 170 -16.76 12.17 71.40
CA GLU A 170 -17.52 11.31 72.32
C GLU A 170 -16.68 10.17 72.91
N SER A 171 -15.65 9.72 72.18
CA SER A 171 -14.80 8.59 72.54
C SER A 171 -13.91 8.86 73.74
N PHE A 172 -13.30 7.79 74.27
CA PHE A 172 -12.34 7.90 75.38
C PHE A 172 -11.11 8.73 74.98
N GLU A 173 -10.63 8.55 73.75
CA GLU A 173 -9.49 9.28 73.17
C GLU A 173 -9.79 10.77 73.02
N GLY A 174 -10.99 11.14 72.54
CA GLY A 174 -11.39 12.55 72.44
C GLY A 174 -11.48 13.22 73.81
N ARG A 175 -11.99 12.53 74.83
CA ARG A 175 -11.98 13.03 76.22
C ARG A 175 -10.57 13.24 76.75
N GLN A 176 -9.65 12.31 76.46
CA GLN A 176 -8.25 12.47 76.83
C GLN A 176 -7.58 13.64 76.08
N ALA A 177 -7.90 13.86 74.82
CA ALA A 177 -7.41 15.00 74.06
C ALA A 177 -7.88 16.33 74.67
N ILE A 178 -9.17 16.45 75.01
CA ILE A 178 -9.70 17.62 75.71
C ILE A 178 -9.01 17.79 77.07
N ARG A 179 -8.81 16.70 77.82
CA ARG A 179 -8.08 16.72 79.10
C ARG A 179 -6.68 17.30 78.96
N SER A 180 -5.92 16.77 78.01
CA SER A 180 -4.57 17.23 77.73
C SER A 180 -4.54 18.72 77.38
N LEU A 181 -5.46 19.18 76.54
CA LEU A 181 -5.56 20.59 76.15
C LEU A 181 -5.91 21.50 77.34
N VAL A 182 -6.85 21.08 78.20
CA VAL A 182 -7.23 21.82 79.40
C VAL A 182 -6.09 21.87 80.41
N ASP A 183 -5.43 20.74 80.65
CA ASP A 183 -4.28 20.64 81.55
C ASP A 183 -3.12 21.53 81.06
N GLU A 184 -2.79 21.50 79.77
CA GLU A 184 -1.75 22.33 79.16
C GLU A 184 -2.10 23.82 79.18
N PHE A 185 -3.36 24.18 78.92
CA PHE A 185 -3.84 25.56 79.01
C PHE A 185 -3.74 26.12 80.44
N LEU A 186 -4.10 25.32 81.44
CA LEU A 186 -4.00 25.72 82.85
C LEU A 186 -2.53 25.85 83.28
N LEU A 187 -1.66 24.92 82.89
CA LEU A 187 -0.23 24.99 83.18
C LEU A 187 0.46 26.20 82.53
N SER A 188 0.13 26.51 81.27
CA SER A 188 0.73 27.63 80.53
C SER A 188 0.31 29.01 81.03
N ARG A 189 -0.82 29.13 81.73
CA ARG A 189 -1.34 30.40 82.28
C ARG A 189 -0.82 30.75 83.69
N GLY A 190 0.13 29.98 84.22
CA GLY A 190 0.87 30.30 85.45
C GLY A 190 -0.04 30.58 86.66
N ARG A 191 0.02 31.79 87.22
CA ARG A 191 -0.72 32.15 88.45
C ARG A 191 -2.25 32.11 88.29
N LEU A 192 -2.77 32.45 87.10
CA LEU A 192 -4.20 32.39 86.81
C LEU A 192 -4.67 30.95 86.62
N GLY A 193 -3.83 30.11 86.00
CA GLY A 193 -4.09 28.68 85.82
C GLY A 193 -4.22 27.96 87.16
N ASN A 194 -3.27 28.17 88.07
CA ASN A 194 -3.32 27.59 89.42
C ASN A 194 -4.55 28.05 90.22
N MET A 195 -4.98 29.30 90.04
CA MET A 195 -6.21 29.81 90.66
C MET A 195 -7.46 29.11 90.10
N LEU A 196 -7.55 28.97 88.78
CA LEU A 196 -8.68 28.28 88.13
C LEU A 196 -8.72 26.79 88.50
N GLN A 197 -7.57 26.13 88.57
CA GLN A 197 -7.46 24.75 89.04
C GLN A 197 -7.94 24.60 90.50
N SER A 198 -7.67 25.59 91.35
CA SER A 198 -8.18 25.62 92.73
C SER A 198 -9.69 25.88 92.85
N LEU A 199 -10.29 26.61 91.90
CA LEU A 199 -11.72 26.96 91.89
C LEU A 199 -12.61 25.89 91.25
N PHE A 200 -12.10 25.24 90.19
CA PHE A 200 -12.84 24.24 89.42
C PHE A 200 -12.43 22.79 89.75
N GLY A 201 -11.40 22.58 90.57
CA GLY A 201 -10.93 21.26 90.98
C GLY A 201 -10.08 20.56 89.91
N GLU A 202 -10.08 19.21 89.94
CA GLU A 202 -9.43 18.40 88.91
C GLU A 202 -10.02 18.69 87.53
N SER A 203 -9.19 18.70 86.48
CA SER A 203 -9.56 19.03 85.10
C SER A 203 -10.75 18.24 84.54
N THR A 204 -11.07 17.10 85.16
CA THR A 204 -12.26 16.28 84.94
C THR A 204 -13.57 17.10 84.94
N SER A 205 -13.76 18.04 85.85
CA SER A 205 -15.03 18.81 85.96
C SER A 205 -15.24 19.81 84.81
N LEU A 206 -14.15 20.35 84.26
CA LEU A 206 -14.19 21.21 83.08
C LEU A 206 -14.46 20.40 81.83
N ILE A 207 -13.87 19.21 81.70
CA ILE A 207 -14.08 18.34 80.54
C ILE A 207 -15.56 17.95 80.43
N ASP A 208 -16.19 17.57 81.54
CA ASP A 208 -17.60 17.18 81.57
C ASP A 208 -18.57 18.32 81.17
N ARG A 209 -18.11 19.58 81.23
CA ARG A 209 -18.87 20.76 80.78
C ARG A 209 -18.51 21.22 79.37
N ILE A 210 -17.24 21.07 78.98
CA ILE A 210 -16.72 21.51 77.68
C ILE A 210 -17.06 20.50 76.58
N GLN A 211 -16.92 19.21 76.86
CA GLN A 211 -17.15 18.14 75.88
C GLN A 211 -18.57 18.20 75.26
N PRO A 212 -19.67 18.32 76.05
CA PRO A 212 -21.01 18.41 75.48
C PRO A 212 -21.21 19.66 74.61
N GLU A 213 -20.58 20.78 74.95
CA GLU A 213 -20.66 22.01 74.15
C GLU A 213 -19.86 21.90 72.84
N ILE A 214 -18.72 21.21 72.83
CA ILE A 214 -17.98 20.89 71.60
C ILE A 214 -18.84 19.99 70.69
N ILE A 215 -19.42 18.93 71.23
CA ILE A 215 -20.29 18.01 70.48
C ILE A 215 -21.51 18.76 69.93
N LYS A 216 -22.18 19.55 70.77
CA LYS A 216 -23.33 20.37 70.39
C LYS A 216 -22.97 21.40 69.33
N PHE A 217 -21.78 22.00 69.41
CA PHE A 217 -21.26 22.89 68.37
C PHE A 217 -21.07 22.13 67.05
N LEU A 218 -20.41 20.96 67.06
CA LEU A 218 -20.17 20.14 65.86
C LEU A 218 -21.47 19.64 65.20
N GLN A 219 -22.48 19.31 66.01
CA GLN A 219 -23.81 18.89 65.54
C GLN A 219 -24.72 20.08 65.18
N SER A 220 -24.30 21.33 65.39
CA SER A 220 -25.15 22.48 65.13
C SER A 220 -25.31 22.73 63.63
N PRO A 221 -26.52 23.11 63.16
CA PRO A 221 -26.72 23.46 61.75
C PRO A 221 -25.80 24.60 61.27
N LYS A 222 -25.47 25.54 62.18
CA LYS A 222 -24.60 26.67 61.89
C LYS A 222 -23.15 26.25 61.63
N THR A 223 -22.66 25.23 62.33
CA THR A 223 -21.32 24.68 62.09
C THR A 223 -21.28 23.92 60.77
N TYR A 224 -22.34 23.18 60.43
CA TYR A 224 -22.48 22.57 59.13
C TYR A 224 -22.41 23.61 58.00
N GLU A 225 -23.18 24.70 58.10
CA GLU A 225 -23.11 25.82 57.13
C GLU A 225 -21.72 26.45 57.06
N MET A 226 -21.08 26.70 58.21
CA MET A 226 -19.73 27.29 58.26
C MET A 226 -18.69 26.40 57.57
N VAL A 227 -18.68 25.10 57.88
CA VAL A 227 -17.73 24.14 57.28
C VAL A 227 -18.06 23.93 55.80
N SER A 228 -19.33 23.90 55.44
CA SER A 228 -19.77 23.79 54.04
C SER A 228 -19.33 25.00 53.22
N ASN A 229 -19.53 26.22 53.70
CA ASN A 229 -19.05 27.42 53.02
C ASN A 229 -17.53 27.42 52.87
N LEU A 230 -16.79 27.08 53.94
CA LEU A 230 -15.34 27.00 53.88
C LEU A 230 -14.85 25.94 52.87
N ALA A 231 -15.47 24.76 52.86
CA ALA A 231 -15.11 23.69 51.93
C ALA A 231 -15.46 24.04 50.48
N ASN A 232 -16.60 24.70 50.24
CA ASN A 232 -17.01 25.15 48.92
C ASN A 232 -16.09 26.25 48.40
N ASP A 233 -15.70 27.23 49.24
CA ASP A 233 -14.74 28.27 48.86
C ASP A 233 -13.39 27.66 48.45
N GLU A 234 -12.92 26.66 49.19
CA GLU A 234 -11.65 25.99 48.90
C GLU A 234 -11.73 25.09 47.66
N TRP A 235 -12.87 24.44 47.48
CA TRP A 235 -13.19 23.72 46.24
C TRP A 235 -13.22 24.68 45.03
N GLU A 236 -13.78 25.88 45.19
CA GLU A 236 -13.84 26.87 44.13
C GLU A 236 -12.45 27.38 43.74
N LYS A 237 -11.59 27.67 44.73
CA LYS A 237 -10.19 28.04 44.50
C LYS A 237 -9.43 26.94 43.76
N LEU A 238 -9.62 25.68 44.15
CA LEU A 238 -9.01 24.53 43.47
C LEU A 238 -9.48 24.41 42.01
N GLN A 239 -10.77 24.61 41.75
CA GLN A 239 -11.33 24.56 40.40
C GLN A 239 -10.78 25.65 39.47
N ASN A 240 -10.49 26.84 40.01
CA ASN A 240 -9.98 27.98 39.26
C ASN A 240 -8.45 27.96 39.10
N ARG A 241 -7.75 27.02 39.74
CA ARG A 241 -6.30 26.85 39.57
C ARG A 241 -6.00 26.28 38.18
N GLU A 242 -4.86 26.68 37.61
CA GLU A 242 -4.39 26.11 36.35
C GLU A 242 -4.11 24.62 36.50
N ALA A 243 -4.59 23.83 35.55
CA ALA A 243 -4.43 22.39 35.59
C ALA A 243 -2.95 21.99 35.59
N ASP A 244 -2.11 22.66 34.80
CA ASP A 244 -0.68 22.34 34.69
C ASP A 244 0.09 22.51 36.01
N GLU A 245 -0.34 23.41 36.90
CA GLU A 245 0.26 23.53 38.24
C GLU A 245 -0.05 22.32 39.12
N LEU A 246 -1.30 21.87 39.13
CA LEU A 246 -1.71 20.68 39.88
C LEU A 246 -1.09 19.41 39.29
N LEU A 247 -0.94 19.37 37.96
CA LEU A 247 -0.40 18.21 37.27
C LEU A 247 1.11 18.02 37.52
N LYS A 248 1.86 19.09 37.83
CA LYS A 248 3.30 18.98 38.22
C LYS A 248 3.52 18.22 39.52
N GLU A 249 2.53 18.20 40.42
CA GLU A 249 2.62 17.48 41.69
C GLU A 249 2.41 15.97 41.51
N PHE A 250 1.86 15.54 40.37
CA PHE A 250 1.64 14.14 40.02
C PHE A 250 2.74 13.63 39.08
N ASP A 251 3.22 12.41 39.34
CA ASP A 251 4.17 11.71 38.47
C ASP A 251 3.46 11.10 37.25
N PHE A 252 3.15 11.95 36.26
CA PHE A 252 2.53 11.52 35.01
C PHE A 252 3.46 10.67 34.14
N GLU A 253 4.78 10.78 34.32
CA GLU A 253 5.75 9.97 33.57
C GLU A 253 5.55 8.48 33.88
N SER A 254 5.43 8.13 35.17
CA SER A 254 5.13 6.74 35.59
C SER A 254 3.76 6.25 35.11
N ALA A 255 2.76 7.12 35.06
CA ALA A 255 1.43 6.79 34.51
C ALA A 255 1.49 6.53 33.00
N ILE A 256 2.24 7.33 32.24
CA ILE A 256 2.43 7.12 30.81
C ILE A 256 3.20 5.83 30.53
N GLU A 257 4.22 5.49 31.32
CA GLU A 257 4.92 4.22 31.17
C GLU A 257 3.98 3.02 31.41
N SER A 258 3.07 3.13 32.38
CA SER A 258 2.03 2.10 32.61
C SER A 258 1.08 1.98 31.41
N VAL A 259 0.71 3.10 30.77
CA VAL A 259 -0.10 3.09 29.54
C VAL A 259 0.68 2.44 28.38
N LYS A 260 1.96 2.78 28.20
CA LYS A 260 2.82 2.15 27.19
C LYS A 260 2.93 0.65 27.40
N GLN A 261 3.16 0.21 28.64
CA GLN A 261 3.21 -1.21 28.98
C GLN A 261 1.89 -1.91 28.64
N TYR A 262 0.75 -1.31 29.01
CA TYR A 262 -0.56 -1.84 28.67
C TYR A 262 -0.79 -1.92 27.15
N VAL A 263 -0.37 -0.90 26.40
CA VAL A 263 -0.44 -0.90 24.93
C VAL A 263 0.42 -2.00 24.34
N ARG A 264 1.66 -2.20 24.80
CA ARG A 264 2.55 -3.29 24.34
C ARG A 264 1.94 -4.66 24.62
N GLU A 265 1.43 -4.88 25.83
CA GLU A 265 0.80 -6.15 26.22
C GLU A 265 -0.44 -6.47 25.37
N LYS A 266 -1.30 -5.47 25.12
CA LYS A 266 -2.50 -5.64 24.28
C LYS A 266 -2.19 -5.76 22.80
N ALA A 267 -1.20 -5.02 22.31
CA ALA A 267 -0.74 -5.13 20.94
C ALA A 267 -0.19 -6.54 20.67
N ALA A 268 0.51 -7.12 21.65
CA ALA A 268 1.10 -8.46 21.58
C ALA A 268 1.80 -8.68 20.22
N VAL A 269 2.64 -7.69 19.84
CA VAL A 269 3.21 -7.56 18.50
C VAL A 269 3.92 -8.85 18.10
N GLU A 270 4.76 -9.40 18.97
CA GLU A 270 5.46 -10.67 18.77
C GLU A 270 4.52 -11.81 18.36
N ARG A 271 3.49 -12.08 19.17
CA ARG A 271 2.51 -13.14 18.89
C ARG A 271 1.79 -12.93 17.56
N ARG A 272 1.50 -11.68 17.21
CA ARG A 272 0.83 -11.33 15.95
C ARG A 272 1.77 -11.39 14.74
N LEU A 273 3.07 -11.19 14.93
CA LEU A 273 4.03 -11.33 13.84
C LEU A 273 4.30 -12.82 13.53
N GLU A 274 4.29 -13.66 14.57
CA GLU A 274 4.50 -15.12 14.49
C GLU A 274 3.28 -15.90 13.99
N ALA A 275 2.07 -15.38 14.17
CA ALA A 275 0.86 -16.04 13.67
C ALA A 275 0.73 -15.92 12.14
N SER A 276 0.02 -16.88 11.54
CA SER A 276 -0.22 -16.89 10.10
C SER A 276 -1.16 -15.76 9.68
N LEU A 277 -0.94 -15.19 8.49
CA LEU A 277 -1.77 -14.10 7.96
C LEU A 277 -3.26 -14.47 7.87
N ALA A 278 -3.57 -15.72 7.55
CA ALA A 278 -4.95 -16.22 7.50
C ALA A 278 -5.62 -16.31 8.88
N GLU A 279 -4.85 -16.53 9.94
CA GLU A 279 -5.36 -16.62 11.32
C GLU A 279 -5.62 -15.23 11.92
N ILE A 280 -4.70 -14.29 11.69
CA ILE A 280 -4.81 -12.91 12.22
C ILE A 280 -5.83 -12.09 11.45
N TRP A 281 -5.89 -12.30 10.13
CA TRP A 281 -6.76 -11.53 9.25
C TRP A 281 -7.58 -12.45 8.32
N PRO A 282 -8.67 -13.05 8.84
CA PRO A 282 -9.50 -13.99 8.09
C PRO A 282 -10.06 -13.41 6.78
N ASN A 283 -10.46 -12.14 6.80
CA ASN A 283 -10.98 -11.42 5.63
C ASN A 283 -9.87 -10.67 4.86
N GLY A 284 -8.60 -10.95 5.15
CA GLY A 284 -7.47 -10.21 4.56
C GLY A 284 -7.35 -10.44 3.06
N LEU A 285 -7.71 -11.63 2.59
CA LEU A 285 -7.67 -11.95 1.15
C LEU A 285 -8.71 -11.17 0.36
N GLU A 286 -9.93 -11.07 0.89
CA GLU A 286 -11.02 -10.29 0.27
C GLU A 286 -10.68 -8.80 0.29
N TRP A 287 -10.24 -8.28 1.44
CA TRP A 287 -9.79 -6.89 1.56
C TRP A 287 -8.64 -6.56 0.61
N ALA A 288 -7.64 -7.45 0.49
CA ALA A 288 -6.54 -7.28 -0.45
C ALA A 288 -7.02 -7.33 -1.90
N GLY A 289 -7.99 -8.19 -2.22
CA GLY A 289 -8.66 -8.25 -3.52
C GLY A 289 -9.32 -6.93 -3.90
N GLU A 290 -9.99 -6.26 -2.96
CA GLU A 290 -10.71 -5.01 -3.23
C GLU A 290 -9.82 -3.76 -3.19
N ASN A 291 -8.82 -3.72 -2.31
CA ASN A 291 -8.07 -2.49 -2.01
C ASN A 291 -6.63 -2.51 -2.52
N VAL A 292 -6.01 -3.69 -2.64
CA VAL A 292 -4.58 -3.80 -2.99
C VAL A 292 -4.40 -4.28 -4.43
N THR A 293 -5.15 -5.30 -4.85
CA THR A 293 -5.05 -5.87 -6.20
C THR A 293 -5.27 -4.84 -7.31
N PRO A 294 -6.27 -3.94 -7.25
CA PRO A 294 -6.46 -2.93 -8.29
C PRO A 294 -5.30 -1.94 -8.33
N LEU A 295 -4.85 -1.44 -7.16
CA LEU A 295 -3.72 -0.51 -7.07
C LEU A 295 -2.43 -1.08 -7.67
N VAL A 296 -2.13 -2.36 -7.37
CA VAL A 296 -0.95 -3.04 -7.91
C VAL A 296 -1.10 -3.29 -9.40
N THR A 297 -2.29 -3.68 -9.86
CA THR A 297 -2.54 -3.94 -11.28
C THR A 297 -2.43 -2.65 -12.09
N ASP A 298 -3.08 -1.58 -11.65
CA ASP A 298 -2.99 -0.26 -12.29
C ASP A 298 -1.54 0.23 -12.36
N PHE A 299 -0.78 0.06 -11.27
CA PHE A 299 0.64 0.39 -11.25
C PHE A 299 1.43 -0.44 -12.28
N ILE A 300 1.22 -1.76 -12.35
CA ILE A 300 1.89 -2.64 -13.32
C ILE A 300 1.56 -2.22 -14.76
N PHE A 301 0.29 -1.89 -15.05
CA PHE A 301 -0.14 -1.50 -16.39
C PHE A 301 0.44 -0.14 -16.78
N GLN A 302 0.39 0.84 -15.86
CA GLN A 302 0.95 2.16 -16.10
C GLN A 302 2.46 2.12 -16.33
N GLN A 303 3.19 1.37 -15.49
CA GLN A 303 4.64 1.17 -15.66
C GLN A 303 4.94 0.36 -16.93
N GLY A 304 4.13 -0.66 -17.22
CA GLY A 304 4.24 -1.48 -18.42
C GLY A 304 4.08 -0.66 -19.68
N GLU A 305 3.11 0.27 -19.73
CA GLU A 305 2.90 1.18 -20.85
C GLU A 305 4.12 2.08 -21.09
N ALA A 306 4.56 2.79 -20.06
CA ALA A 306 5.70 3.70 -20.15
C ALA A 306 6.98 2.98 -20.57
N LYS A 307 7.20 1.76 -20.04
CA LYS A 307 8.39 0.98 -20.36
C LYS A 307 8.31 0.30 -21.73
N LEU A 308 7.12 -0.07 -22.20
CA LEU A 308 6.92 -0.69 -23.50
C LEU A 308 7.29 0.26 -24.63
N GLU A 309 6.86 1.52 -24.56
CA GLU A 309 7.25 2.54 -25.55
C GLU A 309 8.76 2.74 -25.59
N GLU A 310 9.41 2.90 -24.43
CA GLU A 310 10.86 3.06 -24.33
C GLU A 310 11.61 1.83 -24.87
N THR A 311 11.11 0.63 -24.59
CA THR A 311 11.76 -0.63 -24.95
C THR A 311 11.60 -0.92 -26.44
N MET A 312 10.45 -0.63 -27.03
CA MET A 312 10.24 -0.82 -28.48
C MET A 312 11.12 0.07 -29.34
N LEU A 313 11.51 1.27 -28.86
CA LEU A 313 12.48 2.12 -29.52
C LEU A 313 13.92 1.57 -29.46
N LYS A 314 14.23 0.73 -28.46
CA LYS A 314 15.56 0.17 -28.23
C LYS A 314 15.75 -1.20 -28.90
N ILE A 315 14.68 -1.92 -29.18
CA ILE A 315 14.73 -3.23 -29.84
C ILE A 315 14.80 -3.01 -31.36
N ASP A 316 15.84 -3.56 -32.00
CA ASP A 316 15.93 -3.60 -33.46
C ASP A 316 15.03 -4.71 -34.05
N LEU A 317 13.72 -4.50 -33.99
CA LEU A 317 12.74 -5.45 -34.55
C LEU A 317 12.93 -5.63 -36.07
N GLN A 318 13.36 -4.58 -36.76
CA GLN A 318 13.58 -4.64 -38.21
C GLN A 318 14.74 -5.58 -38.54
N GLY A 319 15.86 -5.45 -37.81
CA GLY A 319 17.00 -6.36 -37.90
C GLY A 319 16.63 -7.79 -37.58
N MET A 320 15.85 -8.03 -36.51
CA MET A 320 15.39 -9.37 -36.14
C MET A 320 14.54 -10.02 -37.23
N VAL A 321 13.58 -9.29 -37.82
CA VAL A 321 12.76 -9.82 -38.93
C VAL A 321 13.62 -10.07 -40.17
N LYS A 322 14.54 -9.15 -40.47
CA LYS A 322 15.47 -9.31 -41.60
C LYS A 322 16.30 -10.58 -41.44
N GLU A 323 16.95 -10.78 -40.29
CA GLU A 323 17.76 -11.97 -40.00
C GLU A 323 16.93 -13.25 -40.10
N GLN A 324 15.69 -13.24 -39.63
CA GLN A 324 14.80 -14.39 -39.75
C GLN A 324 14.47 -14.72 -41.21
N VAL A 325 14.12 -13.71 -42.02
CA VAL A 325 13.89 -13.91 -43.47
C VAL A 325 15.19 -14.34 -44.16
N ASP A 326 16.33 -13.80 -43.71
CA ASP A 326 17.65 -14.13 -44.21
C ASP A 326 18.19 -15.48 -43.70
N SER A 327 17.47 -16.16 -42.81
CA SER A 327 17.75 -17.54 -42.40
C SER A 327 16.91 -18.57 -43.18
N LEU A 328 15.83 -18.13 -43.83
CA LEU A 328 14.94 -19.02 -44.58
C LEU A 328 15.65 -19.58 -45.83
N PRO A 329 15.57 -20.90 -46.08
CA PRO A 329 16.09 -21.50 -47.30
C PRO A 329 15.46 -20.88 -48.55
N LEU A 330 16.28 -20.59 -49.57
CA LEU A 330 15.83 -20.01 -50.85
C LEU A 330 14.68 -20.78 -51.50
N ALA A 331 14.64 -22.11 -51.32
CA ALA A 331 13.56 -22.97 -51.82
C ALA A 331 12.19 -22.63 -51.19
N ARG A 332 12.16 -22.22 -49.92
CA ARG A 332 10.93 -21.83 -49.22
C ARG A 332 10.44 -20.46 -49.68
N LEU A 333 11.36 -19.53 -49.94
CA LEU A 333 11.04 -18.23 -50.54
C LEU A 333 10.47 -18.41 -51.97
N GLU A 334 11.09 -19.29 -52.77
CA GLU A 334 10.57 -19.69 -54.08
C GLU A 334 9.13 -20.23 -53.96
N GLU A 335 8.89 -21.17 -53.03
CA GLU A 335 7.57 -21.75 -52.81
C GLU A 335 6.51 -20.70 -52.44
N LEU A 336 6.84 -19.75 -51.56
CA LEU A 336 5.93 -18.66 -51.18
C LEU A 336 5.58 -17.77 -52.36
N VAL A 337 6.57 -17.30 -53.12
CA VAL A 337 6.33 -16.41 -54.27
C VAL A 337 5.62 -17.16 -55.41
N VAL A 338 6.06 -18.39 -55.73
CA VAL A 338 5.47 -19.20 -56.80
C VAL A 338 4.05 -19.61 -56.46
N SER A 339 3.74 -19.96 -55.20
CA SER A 339 2.38 -20.35 -54.80
C SER A 339 1.36 -19.23 -55.03
N ILE A 340 1.76 -17.98 -54.76
CA ILE A 340 0.92 -16.79 -54.98
C ILE A 340 0.83 -16.45 -56.48
N SER A 341 1.93 -16.57 -57.23
CA SER A 341 2.00 -16.13 -58.64
C SER A 341 1.75 -17.21 -59.70
N LYS A 342 1.51 -18.47 -59.32
CA LYS A 342 1.41 -19.62 -60.24
C LYS A 342 0.44 -19.41 -61.39
N ARG A 343 -0.71 -18.77 -61.11
CA ARG A 343 -1.76 -18.49 -62.11
C ARG A 343 -1.28 -17.48 -63.15
N GLU A 344 -0.67 -16.39 -62.68
CA GLU A 344 -0.14 -15.32 -63.54
C GLU A 344 1.01 -15.82 -64.43
N LEU A 345 1.94 -16.59 -63.85
CA LEU A 345 3.06 -17.18 -64.59
C LEU A 345 2.60 -18.14 -65.70
N LYS A 346 1.50 -18.89 -65.48
CA LYS A 346 0.91 -19.75 -66.50
C LYS A 346 0.30 -18.93 -67.66
N LEU A 347 -0.35 -17.81 -67.36
CA LEU A 347 -0.90 -16.91 -68.38
C LEU A 347 0.19 -16.35 -69.29
N ILE A 348 1.32 -15.92 -68.74
CA ILE A 348 2.46 -15.41 -69.53
C ILE A 348 2.99 -16.50 -70.48
N THR A 349 3.06 -17.75 -70.02
CA THR A 349 3.53 -18.88 -70.86
C THR A 349 2.56 -19.19 -71.99
N VAL A 350 1.25 -19.12 -71.72
CA VAL A 350 0.20 -19.30 -72.73
C VAL A 350 0.23 -18.14 -73.74
N LEU A 351 0.37 -16.90 -73.30
CA LEU A 351 0.50 -15.73 -74.18
C LEU A 351 1.75 -15.84 -75.07
N GLY A 352 2.88 -16.30 -74.51
CA GLY A 352 4.09 -16.59 -75.27
C GLY A 352 3.87 -17.66 -76.35
N ALA A 353 3.08 -18.68 -76.04
CA ALA A 353 2.69 -19.71 -77.02
C ALA A 353 1.82 -19.11 -78.14
N VAL A 354 0.84 -18.26 -77.80
CA VAL A 354 -0.06 -17.64 -78.77
C VAL A 354 0.71 -16.67 -79.69
N LEU A 355 1.55 -15.81 -79.12
CA LEU A 355 2.39 -14.86 -79.86
C LEU A 355 3.40 -15.56 -80.75
N GLY A 356 4.08 -16.59 -80.23
CA GLY A 356 5.01 -17.41 -81.03
C GLY A 356 4.30 -18.12 -82.19
N GLY A 357 3.06 -18.57 -81.97
CA GLY A 357 2.19 -19.12 -83.01
C GLY A 357 1.90 -18.10 -84.11
N LEU A 358 1.49 -16.89 -83.71
CA LEU A 358 1.17 -15.79 -84.62
C LEU A 358 2.38 -15.36 -85.45
N ILE A 359 3.55 -15.20 -84.82
CA ILE A 359 4.82 -14.88 -85.51
C ILE A 359 5.17 -16.00 -86.49
N GLY A 360 5.02 -17.26 -86.10
CA GLY A 360 5.27 -18.41 -86.97
C GLY A 360 4.30 -18.51 -88.16
N VAL A 361 3.05 -18.03 -88.03
CA VAL A 361 2.12 -17.88 -89.16
C VAL A 361 2.63 -16.82 -90.12
N VAL A 362 2.98 -15.63 -89.62
CA VAL A 362 3.49 -14.51 -90.43
C VAL A 362 4.77 -14.90 -91.17
N GLN A 363 5.72 -15.55 -90.49
CA GLN A 363 6.95 -16.07 -91.11
C GLN A 363 6.67 -17.14 -92.17
N GLY A 364 5.67 -18.01 -91.95
CA GLY A 364 5.25 -19.00 -92.92
C GLY A 364 4.67 -18.37 -94.19
N ILE A 365 3.84 -17.34 -94.04
CA ILE A 365 3.27 -16.59 -95.18
C ILE A 365 4.37 -15.88 -95.96
N LEU A 366 5.28 -15.19 -95.27
CA LEU A 366 6.41 -14.50 -95.91
C LEU A 366 7.34 -15.47 -96.66
N ALA A 367 7.64 -16.62 -96.08
CA ALA A 367 8.48 -17.63 -96.72
C ALA A 367 7.85 -18.19 -98.00
N LEU A 368 6.53 -18.40 -98.00
CA LEU A 368 5.79 -18.82 -99.19
C LEU A 368 5.86 -17.76 -100.30
N VAL A 369 5.63 -16.49 -99.95
CA VAL A 369 5.70 -15.37 -100.91
C VAL A 369 7.10 -15.23 -101.52
N ILE A 370 8.15 -15.32 -100.70
CA ILE A 370 9.54 -15.21 -101.15
C ILE A 370 9.96 -16.40 -102.02
N ASN A 371 9.45 -17.61 -101.77
CA ASN A 371 9.79 -18.79 -102.56
C ASN A 371 8.99 -18.91 -103.87
N THR A 372 7.96 -18.09 -104.06
CA THR A 372 7.18 -17.97 -105.31
C THR A 372 7.60 -16.79 -106.20
N LEU A 373 8.51 -15.94 -105.69
CA LEU A 373 9.23 -14.89 -106.43
C LEU A 373 10.58 -15.42 -106.88
#